data_AF-A0A2J8QD15-F1
#
_entry.id   AF-A0A2J8QD15-F1
#
_cell.length_a   1.000
_cell.length_b   1.000
_cell.length_c   1.000
_cell.angle_alpha   90.00
_cell.angle_beta   90.00
_cell.angle_gamma   90.00
#
_symmetry.space_group_name_H-M   'P 1'
#
loop_
_entity.id
_entity.type
_entity.pdbx_description
1 polymer ?
#
loop_
_entity_poly.entity_id
_entity_poly.type
_entity_poly.pdbx_seq_one_letter_code
_entity_poly.pdbx_strand_id
1 'polypeptide(L)'
;MAGMKTASGDYIDSSWELRVFVGEEDPEAESVTLRVTGESHIGGVLLKIVEQINRKQDWSDHAIWWEQKRQWLLQTHWTLDKYGILADARLFFGPQHRPVILRLPNRRALRLRASFSQPLFQAVAAICRLLSIRHPEELSLLRAPEKKEKKKKEKEPEEELYDLSKVVLAGGVAPALFRGMPAHFSDSAQTEACYHMLSRPQPPPDPLLLQRLPRPSSLSDKTQLHSRWLDSSRCLMQQGIKAGDALWLRFKYYSFFDLDPKTDPVRLTQLYEQARWDLLLEEIDC
;
A
#
# COMPACT_ATOMS: atom_id res chain seq x y z
N MET A 1 17.08 35.13 26.64
CA MET A 1 15.83 35.74 26.14
C MET A 1 14.86 35.80 27.31
N ALA A 2 14.46 37.00 27.73
CA ALA A 2 13.60 37.19 28.89
C ALA A 2 12.17 36.75 28.57
N GLY A 3 11.65 35.75 29.29
CA GLY A 3 10.28 35.26 29.11
C GLY A 3 9.25 36.26 29.62
N MET A 4 8.16 36.43 28.88
CA MET A 4 7.01 37.23 29.30
C MET A 4 6.33 36.54 30.49
N LYS A 5 6.07 37.30 31.56
CA LYS A 5 5.37 36.84 32.76
C LYS A 5 3.96 37.45 32.79
N THR A 6 2.99 36.70 33.29
CA THR A 6 1.65 37.21 33.59
C THR A 6 1.69 38.20 34.76
N ALA A 7 0.59 38.94 34.98
CA ALA A 7 0.46 39.82 36.15
C ALA A 7 0.54 39.07 37.51
N SER A 8 0.35 37.74 37.51
CA SER A 8 0.53 36.84 38.66
C SER A 8 1.97 36.34 38.85
N GLY A 9 2.90 36.67 37.94
CA GLY A 9 4.30 36.24 38.02
C GLY A 9 4.58 34.86 37.42
N ASP A 10 3.57 34.21 36.86
CA ASP A 10 3.72 32.92 36.17
C ASP A 10 4.39 33.13 34.81
N TYR A 11 5.32 32.24 34.47
CA TYR A 11 5.88 32.22 33.13
C TYR A 11 4.78 31.89 32.14
N ILE A 12 4.62 32.70 31.08
CA ILE A 12 3.81 32.32 29.93
C ILE A 12 4.60 31.20 29.23
N ASP A 13 4.32 29.97 29.64
CA ASP A 13 4.78 28.80 28.90
C ASP A 13 4.06 28.83 27.55
N SER A 14 4.82 28.96 26.47
CA SER A 14 4.31 28.95 25.08
C SER A 14 3.79 27.56 24.65
N SER A 15 3.40 26.75 25.64
CA SER A 15 2.86 25.44 25.45
C SER A 15 1.37 25.48 25.16
N TRP A 16 0.94 24.54 24.34
CA TRP A 16 -0.43 24.37 23.90
C TRP A 16 -0.75 22.88 23.83
N GLU A 17 -2.03 22.56 23.71
CA GLU A 17 -2.52 21.19 23.67
C GLU A 17 -2.63 20.69 22.23
N LEU A 18 -1.88 19.63 21.91
CA LEU A 18 -1.95 18.93 20.64
C LEU A 18 -2.77 17.66 20.80
N ARG A 19 -3.86 17.56 20.02
CA ARG A 19 -4.67 16.35 19.96
C ARG A 19 -4.19 15.44 18.83
N VAL A 20 -3.98 14.17 19.14
CA VAL A 20 -3.60 13.14 18.17
C VAL A 20 -4.59 11.98 18.26
N PHE A 21 -5.12 11.58 17.11
CA PHE A 21 -6.03 10.44 16.95
C PHE A 21 -5.22 9.15 16.89
N VAL A 22 -5.58 8.15 17.72
CA VAL A 22 -4.79 6.91 17.89
C VAL A 22 -5.61 5.64 17.66
N GLY A 23 -6.87 5.77 17.25
CA GLY A 23 -7.75 4.63 17.03
C GLY A 23 -7.28 3.73 15.88
N GLU A 24 -7.35 2.41 16.08
CA GLU A 24 -6.92 1.42 15.09
C GLU A 24 -8.03 1.08 14.08
N GLU A 25 -9.24 0.81 14.57
CA GLU A 25 -10.39 0.37 13.76
C GLU A 25 -11.26 1.56 13.32
N ASP A 26 -11.61 2.43 14.28
CA ASP A 26 -12.10 3.78 14.00
C ASP A 26 -11.03 4.79 14.42
N PRO A 27 -10.35 5.46 13.47
CA PRO A 27 -9.28 6.40 13.77
C PRO A 27 -9.68 7.51 14.74
N GLU A 28 -10.94 7.92 14.75
CA GLU A 28 -11.41 9.06 15.55
C GLU A 28 -11.95 8.66 16.94
N ALA A 29 -12.09 7.36 17.22
CA ALA A 29 -12.68 6.88 18.47
C ALA A 29 -11.78 7.12 19.69
N GLU A 30 -10.47 6.95 19.53
CA GLU A 30 -9.48 7.16 20.59
C GLU A 30 -8.60 8.36 20.25
N SER A 31 -8.43 9.28 21.21
CA SER A 31 -7.55 10.43 21.06
C SER A 31 -6.73 10.70 22.32
N VAL A 32 -5.54 11.23 22.10
CA VAL A 32 -4.51 11.50 23.09
C VAL A 32 -4.21 12.99 23.02
N THR A 33 -4.18 13.68 24.15
CA THR A 33 -3.90 15.12 24.22
C THR A 33 -2.59 15.36 24.93
N LEU A 34 -1.66 16.02 24.24
CA LEU A 34 -0.29 16.25 24.70
C LEU A 34 -0.03 17.74 24.88
N ARG A 35 0.60 18.10 25.99
CA ARG A 35 1.15 19.44 26.17
C ARG A 35 2.49 19.54 25.43
N VAL A 36 2.53 20.40 24.41
CA VAL A 36 3.67 20.58 23.51
C VAL A 36 4.02 22.05 23.35
N THR A 37 5.23 22.33 22.89
CA THR A 37 5.69 23.66 22.46
C THR A 37 6.01 23.61 20.96
N GLY A 38 6.07 24.75 20.29
CA GLY A 38 6.45 24.82 18.86
C GLY A 38 7.82 24.20 18.54
N GLU A 39 8.74 24.25 19.51
CA GLU A 39 10.08 23.65 19.45
C GLU A 39 10.10 22.14 19.70
N SER A 40 8.97 21.53 20.09
CA SER A 40 8.89 20.09 20.31
C SER A 40 9.18 19.32 19.01
N HIS A 41 10.11 18.37 19.06
CA HIS A 41 10.44 17.52 17.92
C HIS A 41 9.43 16.39 17.73
N ILE A 42 9.19 15.97 16.48
CA ILE A 42 8.26 14.87 16.17
C ILE A 42 8.63 13.58 16.90
N GLY A 43 9.92 13.24 17.01
CA GLY A 43 10.35 12.05 17.75
C GLY A 43 9.97 12.09 19.23
N GLY A 44 10.08 13.26 19.87
CA GLY A 44 9.66 13.46 21.26
C GLY A 44 8.14 13.39 21.42
N VAL A 45 7.39 13.96 20.47
CA VAL A 45 5.92 13.84 20.43
C VAL A 45 5.51 12.37 20.32
N LEU A 46 6.15 11.60 19.44
CA LEU A 46 5.86 10.18 19.23
C LEU A 46 6.06 9.35 20.51
N LEU A 47 7.15 9.60 21.26
CA LEU A 47 7.37 8.97 22.57
C LEU A 47 6.28 9.30 23.58
N LYS A 48 5.88 10.58 23.67
CA LYS A 48 4.78 11.02 24.56
C LYS A 48 3.44 10.37 24.19
N ILE A 49 3.15 10.18 22.89
CA ILE A 49 1.95 9.47 22.45
C ILE A 49 1.98 8.03 22.97
N VAL A 50 3.09 7.33 22.76
CA VAL A 50 3.27 5.93 23.16
C VAL A 50 3.17 5.75 24.68
N GLU A 51 3.73 6.68 25.46
CA GLU A 51 3.62 6.69 26.93
C GLU A 51 2.16 6.78 27.41
N GLN A 52 1.31 7.57 26.72
CA GLN A 52 -0.10 7.72 27.11
C GLN A 52 -1.00 6.56 26.68
N ILE A 53 -0.64 5.82 25.62
CA ILE A 53 -1.45 4.68 25.12
C ILE A 53 -1.39 3.47 26.07
N ASN A 54 -0.40 3.37 26.96
CA ASN A 54 -0.23 2.28 27.94
C ASN A 54 -0.37 0.84 27.37
N ARG A 55 -0.07 0.65 26.07
CA ARG A 55 -0.02 -0.65 25.39
C ARG A 55 1.44 -1.04 25.14
N LYS A 56 1.79 -2.29 25.45
CA LYS A 56 3.11 -2.86 25.18
C LYS A 56 3.09 -3.58 23.84
N GLN A 57 3.50 -2.90 22.78
CA GLN A 57 3.62 -3.45 21.43
C GLN A 57 4.82 -2.85 20.69
N ASP A 58 5.07 -3.33 19.48
CA ASP A 58 6.08 -2.75 18.60
C ASP A 58 5.54 -1.47 17.95
N TRP A 59 6.21 -0.35 18.24
CA TRP A 59 5.87 0.98 17.74
C TRP A 59 6.76 1.42 16.57
N SER A 60 7.71 0.59 16.13
CA SER A 60 8.68 0.94 15.09
C SER A 60 8.05 1.28 13.74
N ASP A 61 6.91 0.68 13.41
CA ASP A 61 6.16 0.93 12.18
C ASP A 61 5.20 2.13 12.27
N HIS A 62 5.07 2.78 13.42
CA HIS A 62 4.09 3.84 13.61
C HIS A 62 4.66 5.21 13.23
N ALA A 63 3.82 6.05 12.64
CA ALA A 63 4.14 7.43 12.33
C ALA A 63 2.90 8.32 12.44
N ILE A 64 3.10 9.63 12.35
CA ILE A 64 2.02 10.61 12.39
C ILE A 64 1.68 11.05 10.95
N TRP A 65 0.42 10.91 10.60
CA TRP A 65 -0.18 11.41 9.37
C TRP A 65 -0.90 12.73 9.63
N TRP A 66 -0.56 13.74 8.85
CA TRP A 66 -1.24 15.03 8.87
C TRP A 66 -2.24 15.12 7.73
N GLU A 67 -3.53 15.14 8.06
CA GLU A 67 -4.62 15.08 7.08
C GLU A 67 -4.70 16.33 6.22
N GLN A 68 -4.65 17.53 6.81
CA GLN A 68 -4.84 18.79 6.06
C GLN A 68 -3.78 19.00 4.98
N LYS A 69 -2.51 18.68 5.27
CA LYS A 69 -1.42 18.75 4.27
C LYS A 69 -1.22 17.46 3.48
N ARG A 70 -1.97 16.39 3.79
CA ARG A 70 -1.77 15.04 3.24
C ARG A 70 -0.30 14.62 3.27
N GLN A 71 0.32 14.67 4.44
CA GLN A 71 1.74 14.41 4.58
C GLN A 71 2.05 13.58 5.83
N TRP A 72 2.96 12.63 5.68
CA TRP A 72 3.55 11.90 6.80
C TRP A 72 4.66 12.73 7.45
N LEU A 73 4.65 12.80 8.78
CA LEU A 73 5.67 13.46 9.59
C LEU A 73 6.82 12.49 9.90
N LEU A 74 7.62 12.17 8.87
CA LEU A 74 8.69 11.16 8.99
C LEU A 74 10.00 11.72 9.54
N GLN A 75 10.23 13.05 9.43
CA GLN A 75 11.44 13.68 9.96
C GLN A 75 11.36 13.85 11.48
N THR A 76 11.85 12.86 12.22
CA THR A 76 11.78 12.80 13.70
C THR A 76 12.48 13.97 14.40
N HIS A 77 13.52 14.53 13.77
CA HIS A 77 14.31 15.65 14.30
C HIS A 77 13.71 17.03 13.99
N TRP A 78 12.67 17.13 13.16
CA TRP A 78 12.01 18.41 12.86
C TRP A 78 11.06 18.80 13.98
N THR A 79 10.94 20.10 14.22
CA THR A 79 10.03 20.69 15.20
C THR A 79 8.62 20.83 14.64
N LEU A 80 7.62 20.97 15.52
CA LEU A 80 6.24 21.26 15.12
C LEU A 80 6.16 22.57 14.32
N ASP A 81 6.90 23.61 14.73
CA ASP A 81 6.96 24.91 14.04
C ASP A 81 7.56 24.78 12.63
N LYS A 82 8.57 23.92 12.46
CA LYS A 82 9.19 23.69 11.13
C LYS A 82 8.21 23.05 10.15
N TYR A 83 7.33 22.18 10.62
CA TYR A 83 6.22 21.67 9.81
C TYR A 83 5.06 22.68 9.67
N GLY A 84 4.99 23.65 10.58
CA GLY A 84 3.89 24.61 10.73
C GLY A 84 2.65 23.97 11.31
N ILE A 85 2.82 23.06 12.28
CA ILE A 85 1.72 22.38 12.97
C ILE A 85 1.24 23.27 14.12
N LEU A 86 -0.07 23.48 14.17
CA LEU A 86 -0.76 24.26 15.19
C LEU A 86 -1.80 23.37 15.91
N ALA A 87 -2.52 23.94 16.89
CA ALA A 87 -3.50 23.22 17.71
C ALA A 87 -4.71 22.65 16.94
N ASP A 88 -5.01 23.18 15.76
CA ASP A 88 -6.10 22.76 14.88
C ASP A 88 -5.70 21.61 13.92
N ALA A 89 -4.44 21.18 13.94
CA ALA A 89 -3.95 20.10 13.08
C ALA A 89 -4.63 18.76 13.42
N ARG A 90 -5.18 18.10 12.40
CA ARG A 90 -5.76 16.76 12.52
C ARG A 90 -4.68 15.74 12.26
N LEU A 91 -4.09 15.26 13.34
CA LEU A 91 -2.98 14.32 13.32
C LEU A 91 -3.47 12.91 13.67
N PHE A 92 -3.12 11.94 12.84
CA PHE A 92 -3.46 10.53 13.02
C PHE A 92 -2.18 9.74 13.26
N PHE A 93 -2.10 9.07 14.41
CA PHE A 93 -1.02 8.17 14.74
C PHE A 93 -1.44 6.73 14.42
N GLY A 94 -0.63 6.04 13.63
CA GLY A 94 -0.93 4.67 13.25
C GLY A 94 0.18 4.02 12.43
N PRO A 95 0.02 2.73 12.09
CA PRO A 95 1.03 1.99 11.34
C PRO A 95 1.16 2.51 9.91
N GLN A 96 2.41 2.57 9.43
CA GLN A 96 2.76 2.90 8.06
C GLN A 96 2.49 1.74 7.12
N HIS A 97 2.71 0.49 7.55
CA HIS A 97 2.39 -0.69 6.75
C HIS A 97 0.97 -1.16 7.02
N ARG A 98 0.12 -1.16 5.98
CA ARG A 98 -1.28 -1.57 6.09
C ARG A 98 -1.60 -2.68 5.09
N PRO A 99 -2.58 -3.56 5.38
CA PRO A 99 -2.98 -4.59 4.44
C PRO A 99 -3.62 -3.98 3.19
N VAL A 100 -3.31 -4.53 2.02
CA VAL A 100 -3.97 -4.24 0.75
C VAL A 100 -4.33 -5.55 0.05
N ILE A 101 -5.37 -5.51 -0.78
CA ILE A 101 -5.72 -6.63 -1.65
C ILE A 101 -5.12 -6.34 -3.02
N LEU A 102 -4.06 -7.07 -3.38
CA LEU A 102 -3.42 -6.96 -4.66
C LEU A 102 -4.07 -7.93 -5.66
N ARG A 103 -4.72 -7.38 -6.69
CA ARG A 103 -5.18 -8.11 -7.87
C ARG A 103 -4.01 -8.23 -8.85
N LEU A 104 -3.64 -9.45 -9.18
CA LEU A 104 -2.53 -9.77 -10.08
C LEU A 104 -2.99 -9.84 -11.54
N PRO A 105 -2.06 -9.79 -12.52
CA PRO A 105 -2.39 -9.98 -13.93
C PRO A 105 -3.13 -11.29 -14.24
N ASN A 106 -2.86 -12.35 -13.48
CA ASN A 106 -3.56 -13.64 -13.58
C ASN A 106 -4.98 -13.67 -12.96
N ARG A 107 -5.56 -12.50 -12.62
CA ARG A 107 -6.89 -12.30 -12.00
C ARG A 107 -7.03 -12.85 -10.57
N ARG A 108 -5.98 -13.38 -9.95
CA ARG A 108 -6.01 -13.81 -8.54
C ARG A 108 -5.82 -12.63 -7.60
N ALA A 109 -6.33 -12.78 -6.38
CA ALA A 109 -6.23 -11.78 -5.33
C ALA A 109 -5.28 -12.27 -4.23
N LEU A 110 -4.44 -11.35 -3.77
CA LEU A 110 -3.43 -11.60 -2.75
C LEU A 110 -3.51 -10.52 -1.68
N ARG A 111 -3.62 -10.90 -0.41
CA ARG A 111 -3.47 -9.98 0.72
C ARG A 111 -1.99 -9.85 1.07
N LEU A 112 -1.48 -8.64 1.12
CA LEU A 112 -0.11 -8.35 1.56
C LEU A 112 -0.05 -7.03 2.33
N ARG A 113 1.05 -6.80 3.06
CA ARG A 113 1.31 -5.49 3.70
C ARG A 113 2.11 -4.60 2.75
N ALA A 114 1.62 -3.40 2.50
CA ALA A 114 2.31 -2.38 1.72
C ALA A 114 2.56 -1.14 2.58
N SER A 115 3.64 -0.40 2.29
CA SER A 115 3.90 0.88 2.93
C SER A 115 2.97 1.96 2.37
N PHE A 116 2.28 2.68 3.27
CA PHE A 116 1.41 3.81 2.93
C PHE A 116 2.12 5.16 3.05
N SER A 117 3.41 5.16 3.44
CA SER A 117 4.23 6.35 3.62
C SER A 117 5.31 6.52 2.55
N GLN A 118 5.84 5.42 2.01
CA GLN A 118 6.83 5.46 0.93
C GLN A 118 6.23 5.91 -0.41
N PRO A 119 7.04 6.52 -1.30
CA PRO A 119 6.65 6.73 -2.69
C PRO A 119 6.21 5.42 -3.35
N LEU A 120 5.16 5.48 -4.17
CA LEU A 120 4.56 4.30 -4.77
C LEU A 120 5.56 3.42 -5.54
N PHE A 121 6.53 3.99 -6.25
CA PHE A 121 7.53 3.19 -6.97
C PHE A 121 8.36 2.30 -6.03
N GLN A 122 8.66 2.75 -4.80
CA GLN A 122 9.36 1.95 -3.80
C GLN A 122 8.45 0.85 -3.24
N ALA A 123 7.17 1.18 -3.02
CA ALA A 123 6.16 0.19 -2.60
C ALA A 123 5.97 -0.90 -3.68
N VAL A 124 5.94 -0.54 -4.96
CA VAL A 124 5.90 -1.49 -6.09
C VAL A 124 7.16 -2.34 -6.11
N ALA A 125 8.34 -1.75 -5.95
CA ALA A 125 9.59 -2.51 -5.88
C ALA A 125 9.60 -3.51 -4.71
N ALA A 126 9.07 -3.14 -3.55
CA ALA A 126 8.93 -4.05 -2.40
C ALA A 126 7.93 -5.18 -2.69
N ILE A 127 6.77 -4.88 -3.29
CA ILE A 127 5.78 -5.87 -3.72
C ILE A 127 6.39 -6.84 -4.74
N CYS A 128 7.02 -6.35 -5.79
CA CYS A 128 7.65 -7.18 -6.82
C CYS A 128 8.78 -8.05 -6.24
N ARG A 129 9.56 -7.52 -5.28
CA ARG A 129 10.57 -8.31 -4.55
C ARG A 129 9.93 -9.47 -3.79
N LEU A 130 8.80 -9.23 -3.11
CA LEU A 130 8.04 -10.27 -2.41
C LEU A 130 7.50 -11.34 -3.37
N LEU A 131 6.98 -10.90 -4.53
CA LEU A 131 6.44 -11.77 -5.57
C LEU A 131 7.50 -12.45 -6.44
N SER A 132 8.79 -12.15 -6.23
CA SER A 132 9.89 -12.64 -7.08
C SER A 132 9.77 -12.21 -8.55
N ILE A 133 9.34 -10.97 -8.79
CA ILE A 133 9.26 -10.32 -10.09
C ILE A 133 10.46 -9.36 -10.23
N ARG A 134 11.36 -9.61 -11.19
CA ARG A 134 12.43 -8.66 -11.55
C ARG A 134 11.87 -7.44 -12.30
N HIS A 135 12.69 -6.39 -12.42
CA HIS A 135 12.36 -5.16 -13.15
C HIS A 135 11.04 -4.50 -12.71
N PRO A 136 10.89 -4.16 -11.41
CA PRO A 136 9.68 -3.51 -10.89
C PRO A 136 9.34 -2.19 -11.57
N GLU A 137 10.30 -1.52 -12.19
CA GLU A 137 10.13 -0.29 -12.96
C GLU A 137 9.18 -0.43 -14.16
N GLU A 138 8.96 -1.65 -14.65
CA GLU A 138 8.02 -1.96 -15.74
C GLU A 138 6.57 -2.02 -15.26
N LEU A 139 6.35 -2.20 -13.95
CA LEU A 139 5.06 -2.40 -13.32
C LEU A 139 4.62 -1.16 -12.54
N SER A 140 3.32 -1.04 -12.31
CA SER A 140 2.77 -0.06 -11.38
C SER A 140 1.41 -0.53 -10.85
N LEU A 141 0.78 0.29 -10.02
CA LEU A 141 -0.53 0.00 -9.43
C LEU A 141 -1.64 0.85 -10.06
N LEU A 142 -2.79 0.21 -10.31
CA LEU A 142 -4.04 0.90 -10.61
C LEU A 142 -4.99 0.84 -9.41
N ARG A 143 -5.79 1.89 -9.25
CA ARG A 143 -6.96 1.86 -8.36
C ARG A 143 -8.00 0.86 -8.87
N ALA A 144 -8.78 0.30 -7.94
CA ALA A 144 -9.97 -0.47 -8.29
C ALA A 144 -10.89 0.34 -9.23
N PRO A 145 -11.56 -0.31 -10.19
CA PRO A 145 -12.55 0.38 -11.00
C PRO A 145 -13.69 0.85 -10.11
N GLU A 146 -14.25 2.03 -10.39
CA GLU A 146 -15.47 2.48 -9.72
C GLU A 146 -16.57 1.46 -10.00
N LYS A 147 -17.07 0.80 -8.94
CA LYS A 147 -18.23 -0.07 -9.05
C LYS A 147 -19.42 0.82 -9.40
N LYS A 148 -19.75 0.97 -10.68
CA LYS A 148 -21.05 1.50 -11.09
C LYS A 148 -22.09 0.60 -10.42
N GLU A 149 -22.90 1.16 -9.52
CA GLU A 149 -23.97 0.48 -8.82
C GLU A 149 -25.00 -0.08 -9.82
N LYS A 150 -24.70 -1.21 -10.45
CA LYS A 150 -25.68 -2.00 -11.19
C LYS A 150 -26.07 -3.20 -10.34
N LYS A 151 -27.17 -3.01 -9.62
CA LYS A 151 -28.25 -3.98 -9.34
C LYS A 151 -28.03 -5.40 -9.89
N LYS A 152 -27.31 -6.22 -9.14
CA LYS A 152 -27.70 -7.58 -8.72
C LYS A 152 -26.54 -8.13 -7.90
N LYS A 153 -26.83 -8.56 -6.68
CA LYS A 153 -25.95 -9.37 -5.84
C LYS A 153 -25.88 -10.77 -6.47
N GLU A 154 -25.35 -10.87 -7.69
CA GLU A 154 -24.87 -12.16 -8.18
C GLU A 154 -23.66 -12.51 -7.32
N LYS A 155 -23.71 -13.69 -6.74
CA LYS A 155 -22.69 -14.25 -5.87
C LYS A 155 -21.41 -14.35 -6.72
N GLU A 156 -20.58 -13.30 -6.71
CA GLU A 156 -19.24 -13.36 -7.27
C GLU A 156 -18.60 -14.63 -6.68
N PRO A 157 -17.99 -15.50 -7.51
CA PRO A 157 -17.36 -16.72 -7.00
C PRO A 157 -16.42 -16.34 -5.85
N GLU A 158 -16.40 -17.13 -4.78
CA GLU A 158 -15.46 -16.93 -3.68
C GLU A 158 -14.05 -16.90 -4.26
N GLU A 159 -13.51 -15.69 -4.45
CA GLU A 159 -12.14 -15.52 -4.92
C GLU A 159 -11.23 -16.06 -3.83
N GLU A 160 -10.51 -17.14 -4.12
CA GLU A 160 -9.47 -17.66 -3.24
C GLU A 160 -8.46 -16.54 -2.95
N LEU A 161 -8.53 -16.02 -1.71
CA LEU A 161 -7.65 -14.97 -1.24
C LEU A 161 -6.41 -15.62 -0.64
N TYR A 162 -5.30 -15.50 -1.35
CA TYR A 162 -4.00 -15.91 -0.85
C TYR A 162 -3.46 -14.86 0.13
N ASP A 163 -2.87 -15.28 1.25
CA ASP A 163 -2.39 -14.35 2.28
C ASP A 163 -0.86 -14.43 2.45
N LEU A 164 -0.18 -13.33 2.15
CA LEU A 164 1.25 -13.13 2.37
C LEU A 164 1.51 -12.03 3.42
N SER A 165 0.50 -11.63 4.21
CA SER A 165 0.66 -10.55 5.19
C SER A 165 1.67 -10.85 6.30
N LYS A 166 1.95 -12.14 6.55
CA LYS A 166 2.89 -12.61 7.57
C LYS A 166 4.33 -12.74 7.07
N VAL A 167 4.55 -12.67 5.76
CA VAL A 167 5.88 -12.82 5.17
C VAL A 167 6.64 -11.51 5.31
N VAL A 168 7.76 -11.55 6.03
CA VAL A 168 8.67 -10.41 6.21
C VAL A 168 10.00 -10.77 5.56
N LEU A 169 10.38 -10.02 4.52
CA LEU A 169 11.68 -10.19 3.89
C LEU A 169 12.75 -9.42 4.67
N ALA A 170 13.84 -10.08 5.02
CA ALA A 170 15.04 -9.41 5.50
C ALA A 170 15.61 -8.51 4.40
N GLY A 171 15.79 -7.22 4.68
CA GLY A 171 16.28 -6.26 3.70
C GLY A 171 17.72 -6.57 3.25
N GLY A 172 17.98 -6.46 1.94
CA GLY A 172 19.33 -6.41 1.38
C GLY A 172 19.95 -7.73 0.91
N VAL A 173 19.26 -8.87 1.05
CA VAL A 173 19.76 -10.17 0.56
C VAL A 173 18.92 -10.62 -0.62
N ALA A 174 19.58 -10.97 -1.75
CA ALA A 174 18.90 -11.62 -2.86
C ALA A 174 18.26 -12.92 -2.34
N PRO A 175 17.00 -13.25 -2.70
CA PRO A 175 16.35 -14.44 -2.18
C PRO A 175 17.20 -15.67 -2.51
N ALA A 176 17.70 -16.36 -1.49
CA ALA A 176 18.35 -17.65 -1.70
C ALA A 176 17.30 -18.59 -2.32
N LEU A 177 17.67 -19.25 -3.42
CA LEU A 177 16.80 -20.23 -4.06
C LEU A 177 16.90 -21.54 -3.28
N PHE A 178 15.76 -22.02 -2.82
CA PHE A 178 15.60 -23.35 -2.23
C PHE A 178 14.66 -24.16 -3.13
N ARG A 179 15.16 -25.29 -3.68
CA ARG A 179 14.43 -26.13 -4.65
C ARG A 179 13.89 -25.36 -5.88
N GLY A 180 14.64 -24.37 -6.36
CA GLY A 180 14.25 -23.54 -7.50
C GLY A 180 13.19 -22.47 -7.20
N MET A 181 12.83 -22.29 -5.92
CA MET A 181 11.87 -21.32 -5.42
C MET A 181 12.56 -20.37 -4.42
N PRO A 182 12.15 -19.10 -4.29
CA PRO A 182 12.66 -18.22 -3.22
C PRO A 182 12.38 -18.82 -1.83
N ALA A 183 13.36 -18.77 -0.93
CA ALA A 183 13.30 -19.42 0.39
C ALA A 183 12.04 -19.06 1.20
N HIS A 184 11.59 -17.80 1.16
CA HIS A 184 10.39 -17.36 1.91
C HIS A 184 9.08 -18.00 1.42
N PHE A 185 9.06 -18.58 0.22
CA PHE A 185 7.92 -19.35 -0.24
C PHE A 185 7.94 -20.80 0.25
N SER A 186 9.11 -21.34 0.66
CA SER A 186 9.23 -22.71 1.19
C SER A 186 8.88 -22.86 2.66
N ASP A 187 8.62 -21.76 3.37
CA ASP A 187 8.40 -21.77 4.82
C ASP A 187 7.07 -22.43 5.23
N SER A 188 6.07 -22.45 4.34
CA SER A 188 4.75 -23.03 4.62
C SER A 188 4.04 -23.54 3.36
N ALA A 189 3.09 -24.48 3.53
CA ALA A 189 2.26 -24.96 2.43
C ALA A 189 1.43 -23.85 1.77
N GLN A 190 1.02 -22.83 2.53
CA GLN A 190 0.28 -21.68 2.01
C GLN A 190 1.15 -20.81 1.09
N THR A 191 2.38 -20.53 1.50
CA THR A 191 3.33 -19.74 0.71
C THR A 191 3.82 -20.52 -0.51
N GLU A 192 4.00 -21.82 -0.41
CA GLU A 192 4.31 -22.68 -1.56
C GLU A 192 3.16 -22.70 -2.58
N ALA A 193 1.91 -22.81 -2.10
CA ALA A 193 0.72 -22.68 -2.95
C ALA A 193 0.63 -21.29 -3.62
N CYS A 194 1.01 -20.21 -2.91
CA CYS A 194 1.11 -18.87 -3.50
C CYS A 194 2.14 -18.84 -4.65
N TYR A 195 3.32 -19.43 -4.44
CA TYR A 195 4.34 -19.48 -5.48
C TYR A 195 3.88 -20.26 -6.71
N HIS A 196 3.20 -21.39 -6.53
CA HIS A 196 2.59 -22.14 -7.62
C HIS A 196 1.50 -21.33 -8.35
N MET A 197 0.68 -20.58 -7.62
CA MET A 197 -0.31 -19.67 -8.21
C MET A 197 0.34 -18.55 -9.04
N LEU A 198 1.50 -18.05 -8.61
CA LEU A 198 2.25 -16.99 -9.27
C LEU A 198 3.01 -17.46 -10.53
N SER A 199 3.54 -18.68 -10.49
CA SER A 199 4.47 -19.23 -11.50
C SER A 199 3.81 -20.18 -12.51
N ARG A 200 2.54 -20.55 -12.33
CA ARG A 200 1.80 -21.41 -13.27
C ARG A 200 0.68 -20.63 -13.95
N PRO A 201 0.47 -20.83 -15.26
CA PRO A 201 -0.65 -20.23 -15.95
C PRO A 201 -1.97 -20.77 -15.37
N GLN A 202 -2.96 -19.90 -15.31
CA GLN A 202 -4.29 -20.23 -14.83
C GLN A 202 -5.05 -21.06 -15.89
N PRO A 203 -5.93 -21.98 -15.48
CA PRO A 203 -6.78 -22.70 -16.41
C PRO A 203 -7.59 -21.77 -17.34
N PRO A 204 -8.05 -22.24 -18.51
CA PRO A 204 -9.03 -21.53 -19.33
C PRO A 204 -10.24 -21.08 -18.48
N PRO A 205 -10.63 -19.79 -18.55
CA PRO A 205 -11.81 -19.33 -17.83
C PRO A 205 -13.08 -19.93 -18.44
N ASP A 206 -14.14 -20.02 -17.64
CA ASP A 206 -15.47 -20.38 -18.11
C ASP A 206 -15.93 -19.38 -19.21
N PRO A 207 -16.36 -19.85 -20.39
CA PRO A 207 -16.91 -18.97 -21.43
C PRO A 207 -18.03 -18.04 -20.95
N LEU A 208 -18.85 -18.49 -19.98
CA LEU A 208 -19.91 -17.65 -19.40
C LEU A 208 -19.34 -16.48 -18.58
N LEU A 209 -18.18 -16.65 -17.96
CA LEU A 209 -17.49 -15.57 -17.25
C LEU A 209 -16.99 -14.51 -18.24
N LEU A 210 -16.40 -14.93 -19.37
CA LEU A 210 -15.91 -14.01 -20.40
C LEU A 210 -17.01 -13.12 -20.96
N GLN A 211 -18.20 -13.68 -21.16
CA GLN A 211 -19.36 -12.92 -21.66
C GLN A 211 -19.84 -11.84 -20.68
N ARG A 212 -19.71 -12.08 -19.36
CA ARG A 212 -20.15 -11.18 -18.29
C ARG A 212 -19.16 -10.06 -17.99
N LEU A 213 -17.87 -10.28 -18.26
CA LEU A 213 -16.84 -9.27 -18.03
C LEU A 213 -16.99 -8.11 -19.02
N PRO A 214 -16.77 -6.85 -18.57
CA PRO A 214 -16.82 -5.70 -19.47
C PRO A 214 -15.70 -5.80 -20.50
N ARG A 215 -16.03 -5.56 -21.77
CA ARG A 215 -15.11 -5.48 -22.91
C ARG A 215 -15.25 -4.09 -23.56
N PRO A 216 -14.16 -3.45 -23.97
CA PRO A 216 -14.23 -2.15 -24.60
C PRO A 216 -14.88 -2.27 -25.98
N SER A 217 -15.84 -1.40 -26.28
CA SER A 217 -16.54 -1.36 -27.57
C SER A 217 -16.02 -0.26 -28.50
N SER A 218 -15.14 0.59 -27.98
CA SER A 218 -14.59 1.76 -28.67
C SER A 218 -13.18 2.08 -28.18
N LEU A 219 -12.42 2.83 -28.97
CA LEU A 219 -11.10 3.32 -28.55
C LEU A 219 -11.19 4.19 -27.27
N SER A 220 -12.27 4.94 -27.11
CA SER A 220 -12.52 5.74 -25.91
C SER A 220 -12.70 4.86 -24.67
N ASP A 221 -13.31 3.69 -24.79
CA ASP A 221 -13.44 2.74 -23.66
C ASP A 221 -12.06 2.24 -23.21
N LYS A 222 -11.16 1.95 -24.15
CA LYS A 222 -9.78 1.52 -23.86
C LYS A 222 -9.01 2.55 -23.02
N THR A 223 -9.31 3.85 -23.15
CA THR A 223 -8.67 4.90 -22.34
C THR A 223 -9.04 4.86 -20.86
N GLN A 224 -10.17 4.26 -20.49
CA GLN A 224 -10.65 4.21 -19.10
C GLN A 224 -9.72 3.43 -18.17
N LEU A 225 -8.93 2.49 -18.72
CA LEU A 225 -7.92 1.78 -17.94
C LEU A 225 -6.83 2.74 -17.44
N HIS A 226 -6.36 3.63 -18.30
CA HIS A 226 -5.20 4.47 -18.04
C HIS A 226 -5.47 5.63 -17.07
N SER A 227 -6.73 6.04 -16.88
CA SER A 227 -7.09 7.03 -15.85
C SER A 227 -6.92 6.51 -14.42
N ARG A 228 -6.78 5.19 -14.24
CA ARG A 228 -6.69 4.54 -12.93
C ARG A 228 -5.28 4.39 -12.39
N TRP A 229 -4.24 4.73 -13.16
CA TRP A 229 -2.87 4.68 -12.69
C TRP A 229 -2.66 5.58 -11.48
N LEU A 230 -1.95 5.06 -10.48
CA LEU A 230 -1.50 5.83 -9.34
C LEU A 230 -0.21 6.61 -9.70
N ASP A 231 0.01 7.72 -9.01
CA ASP A 231 1.22 8.55 -9.10
C ASP A 231 2.38 7.84 -8.41
N SER A 232 3.39 7.47 -9.19
CA SER A 232 4.60 6.78 -8.72
C SER A 232 5.38 7.55 -7.66
N SER A 233 5.33 8.89 -7.69
CA SER A 233 6.13 9.76 -6.82
C SER A 233 5.50 10.02 -5.44
N ARG A 234 4.19 9.74 -5.30
CA ARG A 234 3.42 9.96 -4.06
C ARG A 234 3.17 8.64 -3.34
N CYS A 235 2.89 8.69 -2.05
CA CYS A 235 2.53 7.50 -1.28
C CYS A 235 1.05 7.11 -1.47
N LEU A 236 0.68 5.90 -1.05
CA LEU A 236 -0.71 5.41 -1.15
C LEU A 236 -1.69 6.28 -0.35
N MET A 237 -1.31 6.70 0.86
CA MET A 237 -2.15 7.53 1.73
C MET A 237 -2.49 8.90 1.10
N GLN A 238 -1.52 9.51 0.42
CA GLN A 238 -1.70 10.79 -0.30
C GLN A 238 -2.72 10.71 -1.44
N GLN A 239 -2.88 9.51 -2.01
CA GLN A 239 -3.74 9.24 -3.15
C GLN A 239 -5.13 8.73 -2.74
N GLY A 240 -5.41 8.71 -1.44
CA GLY A 240 -6.73 8.33 -0.89
C GLY A 240 -6.97 6.83 -0.79
N ILE A 241 -5.91 6.01 -0.90
CA ILE A 241 -6.01 4.57 -0.69
C ILE A 241 -6.10 4.27 0.81
N LYS A 242 -7.02 3.38 1.18
CA LYS A 242 -7.25 2.93 2.56
C LYS A 242 -6.75 1.50 2.78
N ALA A 243 -6.64 1.11 4.05
CA ALA A 243 -6.35 -0.27 4.41
C ALA A 243 -7.46 -1.19 3.90
N GLY A 244 -7.09 -2.32 3.31
CA GLY A 244 -8.03 -3.29 2.73
C GLY A 244 -8.48 -2.99 1.30
N ASP A 245 -8.14 -1.82 0.74
CA ASP A 245 -8.51 -1.48 -0.64
C ASP A 245 -7.87 -2.44 -1.65
N ALA A 246 -8.59 -2.65 -2.75
CA ALA A 246 -8.12 -3.44 -3.88
C ALA A 246 -7.30 -2.59 -4.85
N LEU A 247 -6.05 -3.00 -5.10
CA LEU A 247 -5.13 -2.40 -6.07
C LEU A 247 -4.76 -3.43 -7.12
N TRP A 248 -4.57 -3.00 -8.36
CA TRP A 248 -4.21 -3.90 -9.46
C TRP A 248 -2.75 -3.72 -9.80
N LEU A 249 -1.96 -4.79 -9.70
CA LEU A 249 -0.60 -4.81 -10.25
C LEU A 249 -0.68 -5.13 -11.74
N ARG A 250 -0.11 -4.26 -12.58
CA ARG A 250 -0.02 -4.51 -14.03
C ARG A 250 1.32 -4.03 -14.58
N PHE A 251 1.75 -4.66 -15.66
CA PHE A 251 2.81 -4.14 -16.52
C PHE A 251 2.29 -2.87 -17.18
N LYS A 252 2.94 -1.75 -16.87
CA LYS A 252 2.58 -0.41 -17.34
C LYS A 252 3.34 -0.03 -18.60
N TYR A 253 4.61 -0.40 -18.68
CA TYR A 253 5.50 -0.05 -19.78
C TYR A 253 5.81 -1.29 -20.61
N TYR A 254 5.46 -1.26 -21.89
CA TYR A 254 5.64 -2.38 -22.83
C TYR A 254 7.06 -2.41 -23.41
N SER A 255 8.06 -2.31 -22.53
CA SER A 255 9.48 -2.38 -22.84
C SER A 255 10.14 -3.29 -21.82
N PHE A 256 10.16 -4.59 -22.11
CA PHE A 256 10.60 -5.61 -21.18
C PHE A 256 12.09 -5.87 -21.33
N PHE A 257 12.87 -5.53 -20.30
CA PHE A 257 14.31 -5.73 -20.31
C PHE A 257 14.68 -7.14 -19.84
N ASP A 258 15.61 -7.79 -20.54
CA ASP A 258 16.22 -9.07 -20.12
C ASP A 258 15.21 -10.14 -19.67
N LEU A 259 14.21 -10.42 -20.50
CA LEU A 259 13.19 -11.43 -20.18
C LEU A 259 13.71 -12.84 -20.49
N ASP A 260 14.26 -13.53 -19.48
CA ASP A 260 14.79 -14.89 -19.58
C ASP A 260 13.86 -15.93 -18.92
N PRO A 261 13.41 -16.97 -19.66
CA PRO A 261 12.54 -18.02 -19.12
C PRO A 261 13.13 -18.82 -17.94
N LYS A 262 14.47 -18.84 -17.78
CA LYS A 262 15.13 -19.58 -16.69
C LYS A 262 15.12 -18.80 -15.38
N THR A 263 15.24 -17.48 -15.43
CA THR A 263 15.39 -16.64 -14.24
C THR A 263 14.07 -16.03 -13.78
N ASP A 264 13.10 -15.87 -14.68
CA ASP A 264 11.90 -15.07 -14.46
C ASP A 264 10.58 -15.87 -14.57
N PRO A 265 10.41 -17.05 -13.95
CA PRO A 265 9.20 -17.85 -14.14
C PRO A 265 7.92 -17.12 -13.71
N VAL A 266 7.96 -16.35 -12.61
CA VAL A 266 6.81 -15.56 -12.14
C VAL A 266 6.55 -14.37 -13.06
N ARG A 267 7.56 -13.55 -13.36
CA ARG A 267 7.42 -12.37 -14.23
C ARG A 267 6.91 -12.77 -15.61
N LEU A 268 7.45 -13.84 -16.21
CA LEU A 268 7.02 -14.36 -17.50
C LEU A 268 5.56 -14.85 -17.45
N THR A 269 5.18 -15.60 -16.42
CA THR A 269 3.80 -16.08 -16.26
C THR A 269 2.82 -14.93 -16.11
N GLN A 270 3.13 -13.93 -15.27
CA GLN A 270 2.23 -12.79 -15.06
C GLN A 270 2.13 -11.91 -16.31
N LEU A 271 3.22 -11.75 -17.07
CA LEU A 271 3.20 -11.02 -18.35
C LEU A 271 2.35 -11.77 -19.38
N TYR A 272 2.53 -13.09 -19.50
CA TYR A 272 1.72 -13.95 -20.34
C TYR A 272 0.23 -13.85 -19.99
N GLU A 273 -0.13 -13.92 -18.70
CA GLU A 273 -1.51 -13.80 -18.26
C GLU A 273 -2.09 -12.42 -18.58
N GLN A 274 -1.30 -11.34 -18.43
CA GLN A 274 -1.75 -10.01 -18.83
C GLN A 274 -2.12 -9.97 -20.32
N ALA A 275 -1.22 -10.44 -21.19
CA ALA A 275 -1.45 -10.47 -22.63
C ALA A 275 -2.63 -11.36 -23.01
N ARG A 276 -2.73 -12.55 -22.40
CA ARG A 276 -3.83 -13.48 -22.59
C ARG A 276 -5.18 -12.86 -22.24
N TRP A 277 -5.29 -12.20 -21.08
CA TRP A 277 -6.53 -11.56 -20.67
C TRP A 277 -6.89 -10.34 -21.51
N ASP A 278 -5.90 -9.59 -21.98
CA ASP A 278 -6.12 -8.45 -22.88
C ASP A 278 -6.66 -8.92 -24.24
N LEU A 279 -6.21 -10.07 -24.74
CA LEU A 279 -6.75 -10.72 -25.94
C LEU A 279 -8.17 -11.28 -25.71
N LEU A 280 -8.38 -12.03 -24.62
CA LEU A 280 -9.68 -12.65 -24.31
C LEU A 280 -10.80 -11.62 -24.07
N LEU A 281 -10.44 -10.40 -23.68
CA LEU A 281 -11.39 -9.31 -23.38
C LEU A 281 -11.40 -8.19 -24.42
N GLU A 282 -10.79 -8.40 -25.60
CA GLU A 282 -10.84 -7.46 -26.71
C GLU A 282 -10.22 -6.07 -26.38
N GLU A 283 -9.32 -6.02 -25.40
CA GLU A 283 -8.52 -4.81 -25.10
C GLU A 283 -7.54 -4.53 -26.25
N ILE A 284 -7.04 -5.59 -26.88
CA ILE A 284 -6.21 -5.53 -28.09
C ILE A 284 -6.78 -6.47 -29.16
N ASP A 285 -6.77 -6.01 -30.42
CA ASP A 285 -7.25 -6.76 -31.57
C ASP A 285 -6.07 -7.55 -32.20
N CYS A 286 -6.32 -8.78 -32.67
CA CYS A 286 -5.32 -9.63 -33.32
C CYS A 286 -5.90 -10.46 -34.48
#